data_AF-A0AAW8KUM0-F1
#
_entry.id   AF-A0AAW8KUM0-F1
#
_cell.length_a   1.000
_cell.length_b   1.000
_cell.length_c   1.000
_cell.angle_alpha   90.00
_cell.angle_beta   90.00
_cell.angle_gamma   90.00
#
_symmetry.space_group_name_H-M   'P 1'
#
loop_
_entity.id
_entity.type
_entity.pdbx_description
1 polymer ?
#
loop_
_entity_poly.entity_id
_entity_poly.type
_entity_poly.pdbx_seq_one_letter_code
_entity_poly.pdbx_strand_id
1 'polypeptide(L)'
;RTGTNEEIMKLATATSKVVDLNGRRVIPGLNDSHLHIIRGGLNYNMELRWEGVPSVADALRLLKEQADNTPAPQWVRVVGGWTEFQFAEKRLPTLEEINKAAPDTPVFVLHLYASALLNRAALDVLGFNKDTPDPPGGKIVRNE
;
A
#
# COMPACT_ATOMS: atom_id res chain seq x y z
N ARG A 1 9.13 -8.41 37.16
CA ARG A 1 8.43 -7.75 38.29
C ARG A 1 8.27 -6.28 37.94
N THR A 2 7.20 -5.63 38.36
CA THR A 2 6.97 -4.18 38.22
C THR A 2 6.77 -3.59 39.62
N GLY A 3 7.14 -2.33 39.83
CA GLY A 3 7.12 -1.68 41.15
C GLY A 3 7.79 -0.31 41.11
N THR A 4 7.94 0.32 42.28
CA THR A 4 8.70 1.56 42.44
C THR A 4 10.19 1.36 42.15
N ASN A 5 10.92 2.45 41.94
CA ASN A 5 12.38 2.40 41.76
C ASN A 5 13.05 1.67 42.93
N GLU A 6 12.66 1.96 44.17
CA GLU A 6 13.27 1.34 45.35
C GLU A 6 13.03 -0.18 45.40
N GLU A 7 11.80 -0.63 45.12
CA GLU A 7 11.45 -2.06 45.14
C GLU A 7 12.18 -2.86 44.06
N ILE A 8 12.30 -2.30 42.86
CA ILE A 8 12.98 -2.98 41.74
C ILE A 8 14.49 -2.99 41.95
N MET A 9 15.07 -1.91 42.48
CA MET A 9 16.52 -1.82 42.71
C MET A 9 17.01 -2.80 43.79
N LYS A 10 16.15 -3.23 44.73
CA LYS A 10 16.46 -4.31 45.69
C LYS A 10 16.74 -5.66 45.02
N LEU A 11 16.34 -5.84 43.75
CA LEU A 11 16.57 -7.06 42.98
C LEU A 11 17.87 -7.03 42.16
N ALA A 12 18.53 -5.87 42.06
CA ALA A 12 19.74 -5.72 41.29
C ALA A 12 20.94 -6.41 41.95
N THR A 13 21.79 -7.02 41.13
CA THR A 13 23.06 -7.66 41.52
C THR A 13 24.24 -6.92 40.91
N ALA A 14 25.47 -7.27 41.31
CA ALA A 14 26.70 -6.68 40.76
C ALA A 14 26.86 -6.84 39.24
N THR A 15 26.17 -7.82 38.62
CA THR A 15 26.19 -8.07 37.17
C THR A 15 24.97 -7.51 36.44
N SER A 16 24.04 -6.87 37.16
CA SER A 16 22.84 -6.29 36.55
C SER A 16 23.17 -5.04 35.74
N LYS A 17 22.68 -4.98 34.50
CA LYS A 17 22.74 -3.75 33.71
C LYS A 17 21.63 -2.80 34.15
N VAL A 18 21.99 -1.74 34.87
CA VAL A 18 21.06 -0.68 35.27
C VAL A 18 21.01 0.39 34.18
N VAL A 19 19.79 0.78 33.78
CA VAL A 19 19.56 1.85 32.81
C VAL A 19 18.74 2.94 33.48
N ASP A 20 19.35 4.11 33.71
CA ASP A 20 18.63 5.29 34.19
C ASP A 20 17.86 5.96 33.06
N LEU A 21 16.54 6.01 33.23
CA LEU A 21 15.63 6.56 32.25
C LEU A 21 15.55 8.09 32.30
N ASN A 22 16.14 8.75 33.32
CA ASN A 22 16.10 10.21 33.50
C ASN A 22 14.66 10.76 33.44
N GLY A 23 13.72 10.08 34.09
CA GLY A 23 12.30 10.43 34.10
C GLY A 23 11.54 10.17 32.79
N ARG A 24 12.18 9.56 31.77
CA ARG A 24 11.50 9.17 30.52
C ARG A 24 10.53 8.02 30.74
N ARG A 25 9.49 7.99 29.91
CA ARG A 25 8.45 6.94 29.94
C ARG A 25 8.95 5.67 29.25
N VAL A 26 8.70 4.52 29.89
CA VAL A 26 8.80 3.19 29.28
C VAL A 26 7.39 2.65 29.06
N ILE A 27 7.17 2.09 27.88
CA ILE A 27 5.94 1.41 27.48
C ILE A 27 6.29 -0.02 27.03
N PRO A 28 5.31 -0.94 27.03
CA PRO A 28 5.46 -2.19 26.29
C PRO A 28 5.84 -1.90 24.83
N GLY A 29 6.66 -2.76 24.24
CA GLY A 29 6.99 -2.66 22.82
C GLY A 29 5.71 -2.69 21.97
N LEU A 30 5.73 -1.97 20.85
CA LEU A 30 4.60 -1.99 19.93
C LEU A 30 4.47 -3.39 19.33
N ASN A 31 3.25 -3.92 19.32
CA ASN A 31 2.90 -5.18 18.69
C ASN A 31 1.85 -4.90 17.62
N ASP A 32 2.24 -5.10 16.36
CA ASP A 32 1.32 -5.09 15.24
C ASP A 32 0.91 -6.53 14.95
N SER A 33 -0.36 -6.84 15.22
CA SER A 33 -0.92 -8.18 15.04
C SER A 33 -1.29 -8.50 13.58
N HIS A 34 -1.23 -7.53 12.67
CA HIS A 34 -1.57 -7.72 11.26
C HIS A 34 -0.76 -6.78 10.37
N LEU A 35 0.37 -7.27 9.87
CA LEU A 35 1.20 -6.56 8.90
C LEU A 35 1.64 -7.45 7.74
N HIS A 36 1.89 -6.82 6.59
CA HIS A 36 2.45 -7.47 5.40
C HIS A 36 3.96 -7.17 5.28
N ILE A 37 4.77 -7.60 6.27
CA ILE A 37 6.18 -7.19 6.37
C ILE A 37 7.04 -7.57 5.16
N ILE A 38 6.83 -8.76 4.58
CA ILE A 38 7.56 -9.22 3.40
C ILE A 38 7.24 -8.32 2.19
N ARG A 39 5.96 -7.97 2.00
CA ARG A 39 5.54 -7.05 0.93
C ARG A 39 6.17 -5.68 1.12
N GLY A 40 6.09 -5.14 2.34
CA GLY A 40 6.69 -3.86 2.69
C GLY A 40 8.19 -3.86 2.40
N GLY A 41 8.93 -4.85 2.90
CA GLY A 41 10.38 -4.92 2.69
C GLY A 41 10.79 -5.05 1.21
N LEU A 42 10.03 -5.80 0.41
CA LEU A 42 10.35 -6.04 -1.00
C LEU A 42 9.93 -4.90 -1.93
N ASN A 43 8.75 -4.30 -1.70
CA ASN A 43 8.10 -3.47 -2.72
C ASN A 43 7.90 -2.00 -2.30
N TYR A 44 8.25 -1.58 -1.08
CA TYR A 44 7.94 -0.22 -0.59
C TYR A 44 8.41 0.89 -1.55
N ASN A 45 9.62 0.77 -2.10
CA ASN A 45 10.19 1.75 -3.03
C ASN A 45 9.77 1.54 -4.50
N MET A 46 9.01 0.49 -4.79
CA MET A 46 8.55 0.14 -6.14
C MET A 46 7.06 0.44 -6.36
N GLU A 47 6.35 0.87 -5.32
CA GLU A 47 4.92 1.20 -5.38
C GLU A 47 4.74 2.71 -5.54
N LEU A 48 3.84 3.10 -6.44
CA LEU A 48 3.35 4.47 -6.49
C LEU A 48 2.43 4.70 -5.28
N ARG A 49 2.79 5.71 -4.49
CA ARG A 49 2.17 6.03 -3.20
C ARG A 49 1.05 7.05 -3.39
N TRP A 50 -0.16 6.69 -2.97
CA TRP A 50 -1.33 7.58 -2.99
C TRP A 50 -1.78 8.03 -1.59
N GLU A 51 -1.00 7.74 -0.55
CA GLU A 51 -1.25 8.22 0.81
C GLU A 51 -1.32 9.74 0.84
N GLY A 52 -2.44 10.29 1.35
CA GLY A 52 -2.60 11.73 1.50
C GLY A 52 -2.78 12.49 0.19
N VAL A 53 -2.93 11.81 -0.95
CA VAL A 53 -3.24 12.44 -2.24
C VAL A 53 -4.69 12.92 -2.22
N PRO A 54 -4.98 14.22 -2.41
CA PRO A 54 -6.28 14.78 -2.05
C PRO A 54 -7.33 14.74 -3.16
N SER A 55 -6.98 14.34 -4.39
CA SER A 55 -7.91 14.31 -5.52
C SER A 55 -7.61 13.19 -6.51
N VAL A 56 -8.63 12.79 -7.27
CA VAL A 56 -8.46 11.85 -8.40
C VAL A 56 -7.55 12.46 -9.46
N ALA A 57 -7.67 13.77 -9.72
CA ALA A 57 -6.80 14.46 -10.66
C ALA A 57 -5.31 14.36 -10.28
N ASP A 58 -4.98 14.57 -9.01
CA ASP A 58 -3.61 14.44 -8.51
C ASP A 58 -3.11 12.99 -8.58
N ALA A 59 -3.95 12.03 -8.22
CA ALA A 59 -3.64 10.61 -8.30
C ALA A 59 -3.30 10.18 -9.75
N LEU A 60 -4.09 10.64 -10.73
CA LEU A 60 -3.88 10.37 -12.15
C LEU A 60 -2.65 11.11 -12.72
N ARG A 61 -2.36 12.33 -12.25
CA ARG A 61 -1.13 13.05 -12.61
C ARG A 61 0.11 12.27 -12.15
N LEU A 62 0.12 11.84 -10.88
CA LEU A 62 1.20 11.02 -10.34
C LEU A 62 1.32 9.68 -11.06
N LEU A 63 0.19 9.06 -11.42
CA LEU A 63 0.17 7.83 -12.21
C LEU A 63 0.82 8.01 -13.57
N LYS A 64 0.49 9.11 -14.27
CA LYS A 64 1.10 9.45 -15.55
C LYS A 64 2.61 9.66 -15.42
N GLU A 65 3.04 10.48 -14.46
CA GLU A 65 4.46 10.74 -14.21
C GLU A 65 5.23 9.44 -13.92
N GLN A 66 4.63 8.54 -13.15
CA GLN A 66 5.25 7.24 -12.88
C GLN A 66 5.27 6.36 -14.12
N ALA A 67 4.19 6.32 -14.91
CA ALA A 67 4.12 5.54 -16.15
C ALA A 67 5.18 5.98 -17.17
N ASP A 68 5.39 7.29 -17.31
CA ASP A 68 6.41 7.86 -18.20
C ASP A 68 7.85 7.48 -17.78
N ASN A 69 8.05 7.16 -16.49
CA ASN A 69 9.34 6.76 -15.92
C ASN A 69 9.49 5.24 -15.73
N THR A 70 8.50 4.45 -16.14
CA THR A 70 8.49 2.99 -15.91
C THR A 70 8.83 2.25 -17.22
N PRO A 71 10.04 1.68 -17.35
CA PRO A 71 10.44 1.00 -18.58
C PRO A 71 9.79 -0.38 -18.71
N ALA A 72 9.51 -0.81 -19.94
CA ALA A 72 9.09 -2.18 -20.19
C ALA A 72 10.16 -3.19 -19.70
N PRO A 73 9.77 -4.34 -19.11
CA PRO A 73 8.42 -4.87 -18.93
C PRO A 73 7.80 -4.53 -17.55
N GLN A 74 8.23 -3.45 -16.89
CA GLN A 74 7.77 -3.09 -15.55
C GLN A 74 6.35 -2.50 -15.57
N TRP A 75 5.70 -2.57 -14.41
CA TRP A 75 4.33 -2.13 -14.19
C TRP A 75 4.30 -0.97 -13.21
N VAL A 76 3.36 -0.04 -13.38
CA VAL A 76 3.02 0.88 -12.29
C VAL A 76 2.05 0.20 -11.34
N ARG A 77 2.36 0.23 -10.05
CA ARG A 77 1.60 -0.47 -9.01
C ARG A 77 1.21 0.48 -7.90
N VAL A 78 -0.07 0.60 -7.62
CA VAL A 78 -0.61 1.28 -6.42
C VAL A 78 -1.24 0.20 -5.55
N VAL A 79 -0.59 -0.18 -4.44
CA VAL A 79 -0.92 -1.42 -3.70
C VAL A 79 -1.36 -1.17 -2.26
N GLY A 80 -1.75 0.07 -1.92
CA GLY A 80 -2.37 0.38 -0.64
C GLY A 80 -2.20 1.83 -0.20
N GLY A 81 -2.61 2.10 1.03
CA GLY A 81 -2.46 3.41 1.66
C GLY A 81 -3.40 4.50 1.11
N TRP A 82 -4.45 4.12 0.39
CA TRP A 82 -5.40 5.06 -0.19
C TRP A 82 -6.83 4.52 -0.11
N THR A 83 -7.79 5.44 -0.22
CA THR A 83 -9.22 5.17 -0.41
C THR A 83 -9.83 6.34 -1.16
N GLU A 84 -10.87 6.11 -1.95
CA GLU A 84 -11.70 7.13 -2.57
C GLU A 84 -12.19 8.21 -1.60
N PHE A 85 -12.36 7.89 -0.32
CA PHE A 85 -12.81 8.85 0.69
C PHE A 85 -11.78 9.92 1.02
N GLN A 86 -10.51 9.74 0.68
CA GLN A 86 -9.50 10.80 0.83
C GLN A 86 -9.61 11.83 -0.30
N PHE A 87 -10.13 11.44 -1.46
CA PHE A 87 -10.26 12.31 -2.62
C PHE A 87 -11.39 13.33 -2.43
N ALA A 88 -11.23 14.51 -3.02
CA ALA A 88 -12.26 15.55 -3.06
C ALA A 88 -13.53 15.04 -3.75
N GLU A 89 -13.37 14.22 -4.79
CA GLU A 89 -14.45 13.69 -5.62
C GLU A 89 -15.23 12.52 -4.98
N LYS A 90 -14.71 11.95 -3.88
CA LYS A 90 -15.33 10.81 -3.16
C LYS A 90 -15.69 9.63 -4.07
N ARG A 91 -14.87 9.37 -5.09
CA ARG A 91 -15.05 8.28 -6.06
C ARG A 91 -13.72 7.65 -6.42
N LEU A 92 -13.77 6.43 -6.96
CA LEU A 92 -12.63 5.81 -7.60
C LEU A 92 -12.28 6.51 -8.93
N PRO A 93 -11.02 6.44 -9.39
CA PRO A 93 -10.69 6.75 -10.79
C PRO A 93 -11.42 5.77 -11.72
N THR A 94 -11.82 6.23 -12.90
CA THR A 94 -12.42 5.36 -13.92
C THR A 94 -11.34 4.64 -14.73
N LEU A 95 -11.70 3.53 -15.38
CA LEU A 95 -10.77 2.86 -16.30
C LEU A 95 -10.40 3.74 -17.51
N GLU A 96 -11.30 4.60 -17.98
CA GLU A 96 -11.00 5.56 -19.04
C GLU A 96 -9.93 6.57 -18.60
N GLU A 97 -10.06 7.12 -17.40
CA GLU A 97 -9.09 8.03 -16.79
C GLU A 97 -7.71 7.36 -16.63
N ILE A 98 -7.67 6.13 -16.13
CA ILE A 98 -6.43 5.36 -15.97
C ILE A 98 -5.79 5.06 -17.34
N ASN A 99 -6.59 4.62 -18.32
CA ASN A 99 -6.10 4.36 -19.69
C ASN A 99 -5.54 5.62 -20.35
N LYS A 100 -6.12 6.79 -20.07
CA LYS A 100 -5.61 8.06 -20.58
C LYS A 100 -4.31 8.48 -19.90
N ALA A 101 -4.17 8.23 -18.60
CA ALA A 101 -2.96 8.55 -17.84
C ALA A 101 -1.77 7.66 -18.22
N ALA A 102 -2.03 6.37 -18.48
CA ALA A 102 -1.03 5.37 -18.84
C ALA A 102 -1.56 4.48 -19.98
N PRO A 103 -1.43 4.89 -21.25
CA PRO A 103 -1.97 4.15 -22.39
C PRO A 103 -1.20 2.86 -22.68
N ASP A 104 0.13 2.92 -22.57
CA ASP A 104 1.02 1.84 -23.03
C ASP A 104 1.70 1.09 -21.87
N THR A 105 1.78 1.70 -20.69
CA THR A 105 2.39 1.09 -19.50
C THR A 105 1.34 0.30 -18.71
N PRO A 106 1.57 -0.99 -18.39
CA PRO A 106 0.65 -1.76 -17.55
C PRO A 106 0.48 -1.14 -16.15
N VAL A 107 -0.78 -0.99 -15.72
CA VAL A 107 -1.15 -0.41 -14.42
C VAL A 107 -1.96 -1.41 -13.61
N PHE A 108 -1.60 -1.52 -12.33
CA PHE A 108 -2.35 -2.24 -11.31
C PHE A 108 -2.66 -1.31 -10.13
N VAL A 109 -3.94 -1.01 -9.90
CA VAL A 109 -4.42 -0.21 -8.75
C VAL A 109 -5.28 -1.09 -7.85
N LEU A 110 -4.76 -1.45 -6.67
CA LEU A 110 -5.47 -2.25 -5.68
C LEU A 110 -6.38 -1.35 -4.82
N HIS A 111 -7.64 -1.73 -4.68
CA HIS A 111 -8.60 -1.08 -3.79
C HIS A 111 -8.98 -2.02 -2.63
N LEU A 112 -8.56 -1.64 -1.42
CA LEU A 112 -8.91 -2.27 -0.14
C LEU A 112 -8.77 -3.81 -0.08
N TYR A 113 -7.85 -4.40 -0.84
CA TYR A 113 -7.71 -5.87 -0.99
C TYR A 113 -8.98 -6.58 -1.49
N ALA A 114 -10.01 -5.84 -1.91
CA ALA A 114 -11.29 -6.36 -2.36
C ALA A 114 -11.41 -6.37 -3.88
N SER A 115 -10.75 -5.43 -4.56
CA SER A 115 -10.75 -5.34 -6.02
C SER A 115 -9.48 -4.69 -6.54
N ALA A 116 -9.23 -4.82 -7.85
CA ALA A 116 -8.16 -4.12 -8.53
C ALA A 116 -8.66 -3.55 -9.86
N LEU A 117 -8.18 -2.36 -10.20
CA LEU A 117 -8.36 -1.76 -11.51
C LEU A 117 -7.13 -2.06 -12.36
N LEU A 118 -7.37 -2.59 -13.56
CA LEU A 118 -6.35 -2.90 -14.56
C LEU A 118 -6.63 -2.08 -15.81
N ASN A 119 -5.61 -1.38 -16.33
CA ASN A 119 -5.74 -0.70 -17.61
C ASN A 119 -5.63 -1.70 -18.78
N ARG A 120 -5.89 -1.23 -20.00
CA ARG A 120 -5.85 -2.06 -21.21
C ARG A 120 -4.47 -2.69 -21.45
N ALA A 121 -3.39 -1.95 -21.28
CA ALA A 121 -2.03 -2.50 -21.41
C ALA A 121 -1.76 -3.66 -20.44
N ALA A 122 -2.29 -3.59 -19.21
CA ALA A 122 -2.22 -4.71 -18.27
C ALA A 122 -3.02 -5.93 -18.74
N LEU A 123 -4.23 -5.72 -19.26
CA LEU A 123 -5.04 -6.81 -19.81
C LEU A 123 -4.36 -7.50 -21.00
N ASP A 124 -3.74 -6.71 -21.89
CA ASP A 124 -3.01 -7.22 -23.06
C ASP A 124 -1.83 -8.11 -22.65
N VAL A 125 -1.05 -7.68 -21.65
CA VAL A 125 0.07 -8.47 -21.09
C VAL A 125 -0.42 -9.75 -20.41
N LEU A 126 -1.59 -9.71 -19.76
CA LEU A 126 -2.20 -10.88 -19.11
C LEU A 126 -2.93 -11.80 -20.09
N GLY A 127 -3.16 -11.38 -21.34
CA GLY A 127 -3.98 -12.10 -22.30
C GLY A 127 -5.48 -12.13 -21.95
N PHE A 128 -5.94 -11.17 -21.15
CA PHE A 128 -7.35 -11.06 -20.77
C PHE A 128 -8.14 -10.38 -21.89
N ASN A 129 -9.28 -10.97 -22.22
CA ASN A 129 -10.21 -10.46 -23.22
C ASN A 129 -11.65 -10.60 -22.73
N LYS A 130 -12.61 -10.19 -23.56
CA LYS A 130 -14.05 -10.22 -23.23
C LYS A 130 -14.54 -11.62 -22.83
N ASP A 131 -13.94 -12.67 -23.41
CA ASP A 131 -14.33 -14.07 -23.24
C ASP A 131 -13.53 -14.78 -22.12
N THR A 132 -12.59 -14.09 -21.46
CA THR A 132 -11.82 -14.65 -20.34
C THR A 132 -12.76 -15.02 -19.19
N PRO A 133 -12.84 -16.30 -18.75
CA PRO A 133 -13.76 -16.68 -17.70
C PRO A 133 -13.39 -16.03 -16.36
N ASP A 134 -14.38 -15.88 -15.48
CA ASP A 134 -14.12 -15.46 -14.11
C ASP A 134 -13.22 -16.50 -13.39
N PRO A 135 -12.21 -16.05 -12.62
CA PRO A 135 -11.36 -16.97 -11.86
C PRO A 135 -12.12 -17.60 -10.68
N PRO A 136 -11.70 -18.77 -10.17
CA PRO A 136 -12.31 -19.37 -8.99
C PRO A 136 -12.35 -18.41 -7.80
N GLY A 137 -13.55 -18.14 -7.27
CA GLY A 137 -13.74 -17.26 -6.12
C GLY A 137 -13.62 -15.76 -6.41
N GLY A 138 -13.51 -15.36 -7.68
CA GLY A 138 -13.44 -13.96 -8.09
C GLY A 138 -14.39 -13.64 -9.24
N LYS A 139 -14.40 -12.37 -9.66
CA LYS A 139 -15.20 -11.89 -10.79
C LYS A 139 -14.42 -10.85 -11.58
N ILE A 140 -14.44 -10.96 -12.90
CA ILE A 140 -13.95 -9.92 -13.79
C ILE A 140 -15.14 -9.00 -14.11
N VAL A 141 -15.15 -7.82 -13.52
CA VAL A 141 -16.13 -6.79 -13.85
C VAL A 141 -15.74 -6.17 -15.18
N ARG A 142 -16.65 -6.27 -16.15
CA ARG A 142 -16.50 -5.66 -17.48
C ARG A 142 -17.37 -4.42 -17.52
N ASN A 143 -16.88 -3.36 -18.16
CA ASN A 143 -17.75 -2.24 -18.51
C ASN A 143 -18.75 -2.72 -19.57
N GLU A 144 -19.99 -2.25 -19.48
CA GLU A 144 -20.99 -2.40 -20.55
C GLU A 144 -20.61 -1.58 -21.79
#